data_AF-A0A161M7X1-F1
#
_entry.id   AF-A0A161M7X1-F1
#
_cell.length_a   1.000
_cell.length_b   1.000
_cell.length_c   1.000
_cell.angle_alpha   90.00
_cell.angle_beta   90.00
_cell.angle_gamma   90.00
#
_symmetry.space_group_name_H-M   'P 1'
#
loop_
_entity.id
_entity.type
_entity.pdbx_description
1 polymer ?
#
loop_
_entity_poly.entity_id
_entity_poly.type
_entity_poly.pdbx_seq_one_letter_code
_entity_poly.pdbx_strand_id
1 'polypeptide(L)'
;LENMVNQAALKAAIDGADCVTMKYLENARDKVLMGPERKSRIPDEETNQITAYHEGGHTLVAYYTKGSHPLHKVTIIPRGPSLGHTAYMPEKETYHVTKYQLLAMMDTMMGGRAAEELIFGLDKITSGASNDLKQATSIATAMVKEWGMSESLGLRTHEPNSKTFLNINELSPNTTDQVDAE
;
A
#
# COMPACT_ATOMS: atom_id res chain seq x y z
N LEU A 1 -2.38 -10.32 17.85
CA LEU A 1 -1.68 -9.62 18.95
C LEU A 1 -0.64 -10.50 19.63
N GLU A 2 -1.01 -11.72 20.06
CA GLU A 2 -0.09 -12.68 20.72
C GLU A 2 1.27 -12.83 20.03
N ASN A 3 1.28 -13.10 18.72
CA ASN A 3 2.52 -13.25 17.96
C ASN A 3 3.42 -11.99 18.03
N MET A 4 2.83 -10.79 17.92
CA MET A 4 3.60 -9.54 17.97
C MET A 4 4.24 -9.33 19.35
N VAL A 5 3.49 -9.57 20.42
CA VAL A 5 4.01 -9.46 21.80
C VAL A 5 5.13 -10.46 22.03
N ASN A 6 4.98 -11.70 21.57
CA ASN A 6 6.01 -12.72 21.68
C ASN A 6 7.29 -12.34 20.92
N GLN A 7 7.17 -11.82 19.68
CA GLN A 7 8.34 -11.35 18.90
C GLN A 7 9.05 -10.18 19.59
N ALA A 8 8.30 -9.26 20.21
CA ALA A 8 8.87 -8.13 20.95
C ALA A 8 9.64 -8.60 22.19
N ALA A 9 9.05 -9.51 22.97
CA ALA A 9 9.69 -10.09 24.15
C ALA A 9 10.96 -10.88 23.78
N LEU A 10 10.91 -11.68 22.73
CA LEU A 10 12.07 -12.44 22.24
C LEU A 10 13.19 -11.50 21.78
N LYS A 11 12.85 -10.39 21.11
CA LYS A 11 13.85 -9.41 20.69
C LYS A 11 14.46 -8.66 21.89
N ALA A 12 13.65 -8.30 22.88
CA ALA A 12 14.14 -7.68 24.12
C ALA A 12 15.09 -8.61 24.88
N ALA A 13 14.76 -9.90 24.97
CA ALA A 13 15.60 -10.92 25.61
C ALA A 13 16.95 -11.11 24.89
N ILE A 14 16.93 -11.16 23.55
CA ILE A 14 18.17 -11.25 22.73
C ILE A 14 19.08 -10.04 22.97
N ASP A 15 18.48 -8.85 23.10
CA ASP A 15 19.23 -7.61 23.32
C ASP A 15 19.61 -7.40 24.80
N GLY A 16 19.26 -8.34 25.69
CA GLY A 16 19.55 -8.28 27.12
C GLY A 16 18.81 -7.16 27.87
N ALA A 17 17.64 -6.73 27.37
CA ALA A 17 16.86 -5.66 27.98
C ALA A 17 15.99 -6.16 29.13
N ASP A 18 15.94 -5.38 30.22
CA ASP A 18 15.14 -5.71 31.42
C ASP A 18 13.63 -5.66 31.19
N CYS A 19 13.18 -4.89 30.19
CA CYS A 19 11.75 -4.73 29.89
C CYS A 19 11.48 -4.53 28.39
N VAL A 20 10.26 -4.91 27.98
CA VAL A 20 9.78 -4.69 26.62
C VAL A 20 9.26 -3.25 26.48
N THR A 21 10.06 -2.41 25.85
CA THR A 21 9.70 -1.03 25.50
C THR A 21 8.98 -0.95 24.14
N MET A 22 8.40 0.23 23.83
CA MET A 22 7.75 0.50 22.55
C MET A 22 8.65 0.23 21.33
N LYS A 23 9.96 0.44 21.45
CA LYS A 23 10.94 0.11 20.41
C LYS A 23 10.85 -1.35 19.97
N TYR A 24 10.70 -2.28 20.91
CA TYR A 24 10.58 -3.71 20.61
C TYR A 24 9.22 -4.07 20.01
N LEU A 25 8.15 -3.40 20.46
CA LEU A 25 6.81 -3.55 19.88
C LEU A 25 6.75 -3.04 18.43
N GLU A 26 7.37 -1.90 18.13
CA GLU A 26 7.47 -1.39 16.77
C GLU A 26 8.31 -2.30 15.88
N ASN A 27 9.45 -2.79 16.37
CA ASN A 27 10.26 -3.75 15.60
C ASN A 27 9.51 -5.06 15.32
N ALA A 28 8.76 -5.54 16.31
CA ALA A 28 7.92 -6.72 16.15
C ALA A 28 6.78 -6.47 15.16
N ARG A 29 6.13 -5.30 15.20
CA ARG A 29 5.11 -4.89 14.22
C ARG A 29 5.70 -4.91 12.80
N ASP A 30 6.84 -4.27 12.59
CA ASP A 30 7.51 -4.25 11.28
C ASP A 30 7.87 -5.66 10.81
N LYS A 31 8.39 -6.50 11.72
CA LYS A 31 8.76 -7.87 11.41
C LYS A 31 7.57 -8.73 11.05
N VAL A 32 6.42 -8.55 11.72
CA VAL A 32 5.19 -9.28 11.42
C VAL A 32 4.57 -8.81 10.10
N LEU A 33 4.61 -7.51 9.81
CA LEU A 33 4.01 -6.94 8.60
C LEU A 33 4.87 -7.17 7.36
N MET A 34 6.17 -6.91 7.44
CA MET A 34 7.08 -6.85 6.29
C MET A 34 8.06 -8.03 6.24
N GLY A 35 8.17 -8.80 7.32
CA GLY A 35 9.18 -9.84 7.47
C GLY A 35 10.49 -9.35 8.11
N PRO A 36 11.51 -10.24 8.19
CA PRO A 36 12.76 -9.93 8.86
C PRO A 36 13.58 -8.90 8.10
N GLU A 37 14.34 -8.10 8.86
CA GLU A 37 15.30 -7.12 8.34
C GLU A 37 16.47 -7.80 7.62
N ARG A 38 16.82 -7.32 6.43
CA ARG A 38 17.92 -7.85 5.64
C ARG A 38 19.20 -7.04 5.87
N LYS A 39 19.96 -7.40 6.91
CA LYS A 39 21.24 -6.73 7.22
C LYS A 39 22.40 -7.10 6.29
N SER A 40 22.32 -8.25 5.62
CA SER A 40 23.43 -8.80 4.81
C SER A 40 23.47 -8.30 3.36
N ARG A 41 22.37 -7.73 2.85
CA ARG A 41 22.27 -7.24 1.47
C ARG A 41 21.96 -5.76 1.51
N ILE A 42 23.02 -4.96 1.60
CA ILE A 42 22.94 -3.50 1.52
C ILE A 42 22.68 -3.17 0.04
N PRO A 43 21.60 -2.47 -0.29
CA PRO A 43 21.37 -1.97 -1.64
C PRO A 43 22.53 -1.06 -2.05
N ASP A 44 22.89 -1.08 -3.32
CA ASP A 44 23.76 -0.08 -3.91
C ASP A 44 23.13 1.32 -3.80
N GLU A 45 23.98 2.36 -3.91
CA GLU A 45 23.56 3.75 -3.70
C GLU A 45 22.44 4.17 -4.65
N GLU A 46 22.48 3.72 -5.91
CA GLU A 46 21.44 4.00 -6.91
C GLU A 46 20.10 3.38 -6.51
N THR A 47 20.06 2.08 -6.18
CA THR A 47 18.84 1.41 -5.69
C THR A 47 18.30 2.07 -4.43
N ASN A 48 19.19 2.45 -3.49
CA ASN A 48 18.78 3.10 -2.25
C ASN A 48 18.20 4.50 -2.52
N GLN A 49 18.78 5.25 -3.45
CA GLN A 49 18.28 6.56 -3.87
C GLN A 49 16.90 6.43 -4.50
N ILE A 50 16.71 5.50 -5.43
CA ILE A 50 15.41 5.24 -6.06
C ILE A 50 14.36 4.91 -4.99
N THR A 51 14.70 4.01 -4.07
CA THR A 51 13.80 3.62 -2.97
C THR A 51 13.46 4.83 -2.09
N ALA A 52 14.43 5.69 -1.77
CA ALA A 52 14.20 6.89 -0.97
C ALA A 52 13.24 7.87 -1.64
N TYR A 53 13.38 8.11 -2.94
CA TYR A 53 12.46 8.97 -3.69
C TYR A 53 11.07 8.33 -3.83
N HIS A 54 10.99 7.02 -4.03
CA HIS A 54 9.74 6.28 -4.08
C HIS A 54 8.95 6.40 -2.77
N GLU A 55 9.57 6.07 -1.63
CA GLU A 55 8.94 6.22 -0.32
C GLU A 55 8.66 7.70 0.01
N GLY A 56 9.54 8.61 -0.41
CA GLY A 56 9.33 10.05 -0.31
C GLY A 56 8.09 10.51 -1.08
N GLY A 57 7.82 9.93 -2.25
CA GLY A 57 6.62 10.17 -3.04
C GLY A 57 5.34 9.81 -2.30
N HIS A 58 5.25 8.58 -1.78
CA HIS A 58 4.14 8.16 -0.93
C HIS A 58 3.94 9.11 0.26
N THR A 59 5.05 9.44 0.92
CA THR A 59 5.07 10.30 2.11
C THR A 59 4.52 11.70 1.82
N LEU A 60 5.03 12.36 0.78
CA LEU A 60 4.61 13.72 0.44
C LEU A 60 3.15 13.76 0.01
N VAL A 61 2.72 12.83 -0.84
CA VAL A 61 1.33 12.78 -1.28
C VAL A 61 0.41 12.51 -0.08
N ALA A 62 0.74 11.55 0.78
CA ALA A 62 -0.07 11.29 1.97
C ALA A 62 -0.15 12.49 2.92
N TYR A 63 0.93 13.25 3.06
CA TYR A 63 0.96 14.42 3.93
C TYR A 63 0.09 15.57 3.41
N TYR A 64 0.06 15.80 2.09
CA TYR A 64 -0.69 16.91 1.49
C TYR A 64 -2.12 16.54 1.08
N THR A 65 -2.40 15.27 0.81
CA THR A 65 -3.74 14.81 0.43
C THR A 65 -4.63 14.70 1.67
N LYS A 66 -5.53 15.67 1.79
CA LYS A 66 -6.60 15.64 2.79
C LYS A 66 -7.44 14.37 2.61
N GLY A 67 -7.76 13.69 3.71
CA GLY A 67 -8.49 12.41 3.70
C GLY A 67 -7.60 11.17 3.64
N SER A 68 -6.30 11.32 3.39
CA SER A 68 -5.34 10.22 3.53
C SER A 68 -5.15 9.82 4.99
N HIS A 69 -4.71 8.58 5.22
CA HIS A 69 -4.38 8.12 6.55
C HIS A 69 -3.11 8.82 7.08
N PRO A 70 -3.06 9.15 8.39
CA PRO A 70 -1.87 9.75 8.97
C PRO A 70 -0.63 8.87 8.81
N LEU A 71 0.47 9.52 8.44
CA LEU A 71 1.78 8.88 8.40
C LEU A 71 2.24 8.48 9.80
N HIS A 72 2.74 7.26 9.92
CA HIS A 72 3.30 6.75 11.16
C HIS A 72 4.82 6.61 11.08
N LYS A 73 5.34 6.04 9.99
CA LYS A 73 6.77 5.81 9.81
C LYS A 73 7.11 5.61 8.35
N VAL A 74 8.29 6.07 7.96
CA VAL A 74 8.88 5.85 6.63
C VAL A 74 10.26 5.25 6.83
N THR A 75 10.60 4.25 6.03
CA THR A 75 11.92 3.60 6.08
C THR A 75 12.37 3.12 4.71
N ILE A 76 13.67 3.18 4.47
CA ILE A 76 14.37 2.61 3.31
C ILE A 76 15.18 1.37 3.71
N ILE A 77 14.92 0.83 4.91
CA ILE A 77 15.60 -0.37 5.40
C ILE A 77 14.89 -1.59 4.80
N PRO A 78 15.59 -2.44 4.03
CA PRO A 78 14.97 -3.57 3.36
C PRO A 78 14.49 -4.62 4.36
N ARG A 79 13.24 -5.07 4.20
CA ARG A 79 12.65 -6.17 4.99
C ARG A 79 11.86 -7.09 4.08
N GLY A 80 12.06 -8.40 4.27
CA GLY A 80 11.38 -9.40 3.43
C GLY A 80 11.55 -9.07 1.94
N PRO A 81 10.46 -9.03 1.15
CA PRO A 81 10.53 -8.69 -0.28
C PRO A 81 10.63 -7.18 -0.57
N SER A 82 10.41 -6.29 0.41
CA SER A 82 10.37 -4.84 0.20
C SER A 82 11.73 -4.18 0.49
N LEU A 83 12.05 -3.14 -0.28
CA LEU A 83 13.26 -2.33 -0.13
C LEU A 83 13.03 -1.09 0.74
N GLY A 84 11.82 -0.55 0.73
CA GLY A 84 11.35 0.52 1.59
C GLY A 84 9.91 0.28 2.01
N HIS A 85 9.42 1.10 2.94
CA HIS A 85 8.01 1.10 3.33
C HIS A 85 7.58 2.40 4.00
N THR A 86 6.43 2.87 3.56
CA THR A 86 5.65 3.95 4.18
C THR A 86 4.47 3.35 4.94
N ALA A 87 4.51 3.46 6.26
CA ALA A 87 3.49 2.95 7.17
C ALA A 87 2.52 4.07 7.58
N TYR A 88 1.24 3.74 7.51
CA TYR A 88 0.14 4.59 7.95
C TYR A 88 -0.47 4.07 9.25
N MET A 89 -1.06 4.96 10.05
CA MET A 89 -1.79 4.59 11.26
C MET A 89 -3.09 5.38 11.36
N PRO A 90 -4.25 4.74 11.11
CA PRO A 90 -5.54 5.38 11.31
C PRO A 90 -5.72 5.79 12.78
N GLU A 91 -6.29 6.97 13.02
CA GLU A 91 -6.61 7.44 14.38
C GLU A 91 -7.77 6.65 15.00
N LYS A 92 -8.66 6.14 14.16
CA LYS A 92 -9.89 5.45 14.56
C LYS A 92 -10.16 4.29 13.63
N GLU A 93 -10.79 3.26 14.18
CA GLU A 93 -11.38 2.21 13.37
C GLU A 93 -12.48 2.82 12.49
N THR A 94 -12.42 2.51 11.20
CA THR A 94 -13.32 3.05 10.19
C THR A 94 -14.11 1.88 9.61
N TYR A 95 -15.43 1.89 9.77
CA TYR A 95 -16.32 0.85 9.22
C TYR A 95 -16.77 1.14 7.79
N HIS A 96 -16.76 2.41 7.38
CA HIS A 96 -17.19 2.87 6.06
C HIS A 96 -16.15 3.83 5.49
N VAL A 97 -15.70 3.57 4.27
CA VAL A 97 -14.73 4.42 3.57
C VAL A 97 -15.47 5.23 2.51
N THR A 98 -15.29 6.55 2.53
CA THR A 98 -15.94 7.45 1.57
C THR A 98 -15.20 7.46 0.23
N LYS A 99 -15.89 7.84 -0.86
CA LYS A 99 -15.27 8.08 -2.19
C LYS A 99 -14.05 8.99 -2.07
N TYR A 100 -14.15 10.04 -1.25
CA TYR A 100 -13.07 10.98 -0.99
C TYR A 100 -11.81 10.33 -0.40
N GLN A 101 -11.98 9.44 0.58
CA GLN A 101 -10.87 8.71 1.19
C GLN A 101 -10.28 7.66 0.24
N LEU A 102 -11.11 7.02 -0.59
CA LEU A 102 -10.63 6.06 -1.58
C LEU A 102 -9.79 6.74 -2.67
N LEU A 103 -10.22 7.91 -3.15
CA LEU A 103 -9.41 8.76 -4.03
C LEU A 103 -8.09 9.14 -3.36
N ALA A 104 -8.12 9.56 -2.09
CA ALA A 104 -6.92 9.88 -1.34
C ALA A 104 -5.97 8.68 -1.20
N MET A 105 -6.49 7.47 -0.98
CA MET A 105 -5.69 6.24 -0.96
C MET A 105 -5.02 6.01 -2.32
N MET A 106 -5.77 6.13 -3.42
CA MET A 106 -5.20 5.98 -4.76
C MET A 106 -4.13 7.03 -5.05
N ASP A 107 -4.34 8.29 -4.67
CA ASP A 107 -3.32 9.34 -4.79
C ASP A 107 -2.01 8.90 -4.10
N THR A 108 -2.10 8.42 -2.86
CA THR A 108 -0.90 7.95 -2.15
C THR A 108 -0.22 6.79 -2.84
N MET A 109 -0.97 5.80 -3.34
CA MET A 109 -0.42 4.64 -4.04
C MET A 109 0.33 5.05 -5.32
N MET A 110 -0.17 6.06 -6.03
CA MET A 110 0.48 6.57 -7.24
C MET A 110 1.69 7.46 -6.94
N GLY A 111 1.82 7.96 -5.71
CA GLY A 111 2.86 8.91 -5.30
C GLY A 111 4.29 8.40 -5.48
N GLY A 112 4.56 7.12 -5.17
CA GLY A 112 5.91 6.55 -5.33
C GLY A 112 6.36 6.51 -6.79
N ARG A 113 5.49 6.03 -7.68
CA ARG A 113 5.73 6.01 -9.13
C ARG A 113 5.87 7.43 -9.71
N ALA A 114 5.01 8.35 -9.30
CA ALA A 114 5.09 9.74 -9.75
C ALA A 114 6.40 10.40 -9.34
N ALA A 115 6.89 10.14 -8.13
CA ALA A 115 8.18 10.66 -7.67
C ALA A 115 9.36 10.09 -8.47
N GLU A 116 9.36 8.79 -8.78
CA GLU A 116 10.38 8.19 -9.65
C GLU A 116 10.41 8.87 -11.02
N GLU A 117 9.25 9.04 -11.64
CA GLU A 117 9.13 9.64 -12.97
C GLU A 117 9.61 11.09 -12.99
N LEU A 118 9.24 11.89 -11.99
CA LEU A 118 9.62 13.30 -11.90
C LEU A 118 11.13 13.51 -11.71
N ILE A 119 11.79 12.61 -10.97
CA ILE A 119 13.20 12.78 -10.59
C ILE A 119 14.14 12.06 -11.56
N PHE A 120 13.77 10.87 -12.04
CA PHE A 120 14.63 10.02 -12.86
C PHE A 120 14.21 9.95 -14.33
N GLY A 121 12.99 10.39 -14.66
CA GLY A 121 12.43 10.34 -16.01
C GLY A 121 11.75 9.02 -16.34
N LEU A 122 11.05 9.00 -17.48
CA LEU A 122 10.23 7.88 -17.94
C LEU A 122 11.02 6.59 -18.19
N ASP A 123 12.29 6.70 -18.59
CA ASP A 123 13.13 5.53 -18.88
C ASP A 123 13.66 4.83 -17.62
N LYS A 124 13.53 5.47 -16.45
CA LYS A 124 14.09 5.00 -15.18
C LYS A 124 13.03 4.64 -14.14
N ILE A 125 11.77 4.60 -14.54
CA ILE A 125 10.69 4.02 -13.73
C ILE A 125 11.00 2.55 -13.42
N THR A 126 10.70 2.12 -12.20
CA THR A 126 11.03 0.76 -11.76
C THR A 126 9.81 -0.16 -11.73
N SER A 127 10.07 -1.46 -11.63
CA SER A 127 9.05 -2.47 -11.33
C SER A 127 8.59 -2.47 -9.87
N GLY A 128 9.21 -1.66 -9.00
CA GLY A 128 8.91 -1.57 -7.57
C GLY A 128 7.47 -1.15 -7.28
N ALA A 129 6.91 -0.27 -8.11
CA ALA A 129 5.54 0.25 -7.98
C ALA A 129 4.41 -0.77 -8.29
N SER A 130 4.74 -2.02 -8.67
CA SER A 130 3.71 -2.96 -9.16
C SER A 130 2.63 -3.29 -8.13
N ASN A 131 2.99 -3.34 -6.84
CA ASN A 131 2.02 -3.62 -5.79
C ASN A 131 1.10 -2.41 -5.54
N ASP A 132 1.63 -1.19 -5.64
CA ASP A 132 0.83 0.02 -5.49
C ASP A 132 -0.15 0.20 -6.64
N LEU A 133 0.31 -0.05 -7.88
CA LEU A 133 -0.55 -0.07 -9.06
C LEU A 133 -1.66 -1.12 -8.92
N LYS A 134 -1.33 -2.35 -8.49
CA LYS A 134 -2.31 -3.40 -8.28
C LYS A 134 -3.37 -3.01 -7.26
N GLN A 135 -2.98 -2.39 -6.16
CA GLN A 135 -3.92 -1.94 -5.12
C GLN A 135 -4.77 -0.77 -5.61
N ALA A 136 -4.18 0.22 -6.29
CA ALA A 136 -4.91 1.34 -6.85
C ALA A 136 -5.94 0.87 -7.88
N THR A 137 -5.55 -0.03 -8.80
CA THR A 137 -6.48 -0.66 -9.76
C THR A 137 -7.58 -1.42 -9.05
N SER A 138 -7.27 -2.20 -8.00
CA SER A 138 -8.30 -2.92 -7.25
C SER A 138 -9.32 -1.98 -6.60
N ILE A 139 -8.87 -0.83 -6.07
CA ILE A 139 -9.76 0.19 -5.50
C ILE A 139 -10.62 0.80 -6.61
N ALA A 140 -10.02 1.24 -7.72
CA ALA A 140 -10.75 1.82 -8.84
C ALA A 140 -11.82 0.85 -9.37
N THR A 141 -11.45 -0.41 -9.60
CA THR A 141 -12.37 -1.46 -10.04
C THR A 141 -13.51 -1.68 -9.04
N ALA A 142 -13.24 -1.69 -7.73
CA ALA A 142 -14.29 -1.84 -6.72
C ALA A 142 -15.20 -0.59 -6.64
N MET A 143 -14.63 0.61 -6.75
CA MET A 143 -15.38 1.86 -6.82
C MET A 143 -16.38 1.85 -7.97
N VAL A 144 -15.94 1.39 -9.14
CA VAL A 144 -16.75 1.35 -10.36
C VAL A 144 -17.74 0.18 -10.33
N LYS A 145 -17.27 -1.04 -10.05
CA LYS A 145 -18.06 -2.26 -10.19
C LYS A 145 -18.93 -2.58 -8.98
N GLU A 146 -18.44 -2.34 -7.77
CA GLU A 146 -19.08 -2.87 -6.55
C GLU A 146 -19.82 -1.78 -5.78
N TRP A 147 -19.24 -0.58 -5.70
CA TRP A 147 -19.71 0.50 -4.82
C TRP A 147 -20.53 1.58 -5.51
N GLY A 148 -20.76 1.48 -6.82
CA GLY A 148 -21.59 2.43 -7.58
C GLY A 148 -21.05 3.86 -7.52
N MET A 149 -19.72 4.04 -7.46
CA MET A 149 -19.06 5.35 -7.32
C MET A 149 -18.70 6.00 -8.67
N SER A 150 -19.11 5.40 -9.80
CA SER A 150 -19.00 5.98 -11.14
C SER A 150 -20.28 6.70 -11.53
N GLU A 151 -20.14 7.93 -12.04
CA GLU A 151 -21.28 8.73 -12.51
C GLU A 151 -21.85 8.21 -13.85
N SER A 152 -20.98 7.67 -14.72
CA SER A 152 -21.37 7.18 -16.04
C SER A 152 -22.13 5.85 -15.98
N LEU A 153 -21.73 4.95 -15.07
CA LEU A 153 -22.34 3.64 -14.90
C LEU A 153 -23.52 3.66 -13.89
N GLY A 154 -23.57 4.68 -13.03
CA GLY A 154 -24.64 4.92 -12.08
C GLY A 154 -24.61 4.03 -10.83
N LEU A 155 -25.69 4.10 -10.04
CA LEU A 155 -25.81 3.44 -8.74
C LEU A 155 -26.18 1.95 -8.88
N ARG A 156 -25.23 1.13 -9.31
CA ARG A 156 -25.41 -0.33 -9.45
C ARG A 156 -24.18 -1.09 -9.00
N THR A 157 -24.39 -2.37 -8.69
CA THR A 157 -23.32 -3.31 -8.38
C THR A 157 -23.26 -4.40 -9.45
N HIS A 158 -22.05 -4.76 -9.84
CA HIS A 158 -21.73 -5.84 -10.76
C HIS A 158 -21.12 -6.96 -9.94
N GLU A 159 -21.87 -8.04 -9.73
CA GLU A 159 -21.40 -9.13 -8.88
C GLU A 159 -20.09 -9.73 -9.41
N PRO A 160 -19.08 -9.94 -8.55
CA PRO A 160 -17.88 -10.66 -8.93
C PRO A 160 -18.26 -12.10 -9.31
N ASN A 161 -17.52 -12.70 -10.26
CA ASN A 161 -17.70 -14.11 -10.59
C ASN A 161 -17.67 -14.93 -9.30
N SER A 162 -18.81 -15.53 -8.95
CA SER A 162 -18.83 -16.67 -8.04
C SER A 162 -17.78 -17.65 -8.56
N LYS A 163 -16.95 -18.20 -7.68
CA LYS A 163 -15.94 -19.24 -8.00
C LYS A 163 -16.61 -20.57 -8.39
N THR A 164 -17.61 -20.51 -9.25
CA THR A 164 -18.26 -21.63 -9.90
C THR A 164 -17.52 -21.85 -11.23
N PHE A 165 -17.31 -23.11 -11.61
CA PHE A 165 -16.53 -23.54 -12.79
C PHE A 165 -17.03 -22.99 -14.15
N LEU A 166 -18.15 -22.26 -14.16
CA LEU A 166 -18.72 -21.60 -15.31
C LEU A 166 -18.68 -20.10 -15.04
N ASN A 167 -17.83 -19.37 -15.76
CA ASN A 167 -17.87 -17.91 -15.82
C ASN A 167 -19.16 -17.49 -16.53
N ILE A 168 -20.26 -17.37 -15.77
CA ILE A 168 -21.55 -16.91 -16.30
C ILE A 168 -21.81 -15.53 -15.72
N ASN A 169 -21.14 -14.53 -16.29
CA ASN A 169 -21.66 -13.17 -16.43
C ASN A 169 -20.74 -12.41 -17.39
N GLU A 170 -21.08 -12.47 -18.67
CA GLU A 170 -20.57 -11.52 -19.65
C GLU A 170 -21.32 -10.19 -19.41
N LEU A 171 -20.68 -9.27 -18.68
CA LEU A 171 -20.96 -7.85 -18.92
C LEU A 171 -20.96 -7.65 -20.44
N SER A 172 -21.95 -6.93 -20.97
CA SER A 172 -21.94 -6.64 -22.40
C SER A 172 -20.60 -6.00 -22.76
N PRO A 173 -20.01 -6.27 -23.94
CA PRO A 173 -18.71 -5.71 -24.31
C PRO A 173 -18.65 -4.20 -24.10
N ASN A 174 -19.73 -3.49 -24.46
CA ASN A 174 -19.87 -2.05 -24.24
C ASN A 174 -19.79 -1.65 -22.76
N THR A 175 -20.36 -2.44 -21.85
CA THR A 175 -20.27 -2.17 -20.40
C THR A 175 -18.88 -2.47 -19.85
N THR A 176 -18.21 -3.51 -20.36
CA THR A 176 -16.82 -3.81 -20.00
C THR A 176 -15.91 -2.68 -20.43
N ASP A 177 -16.04 -2.21 -21.68
CA ASP A 177 -15.27 -1.08 -22.21
C ASP A 177 -15.52 0.20 -21.40
N GLN A 178 -16.76 0.44 -20.97
CA GLN A 178 -17.09 1.57 -20.09
C GLN A 178 -16.48 1.44 -18.69
N VAL A 179 -16.43 0.24 -18.13
CA VAL A 179 -15.81 -0.01 -16.81
C VAL A 179 -14.29 0.15 -16.89
N ASP A 180 -13.66 -0.30 -17.98
CA ASP A 180 -12.22 -0.19 -18.16
C ASP A 180 -11.77 1.24 -18.51
N ALA A 181 -12.69 2.07 -19.02
CA ALA A 181 -12.44 3.48 -19.32
C ALA A 181 -12.53 4.41 -18.09
N GLU A 182 -13.21 3.98 -17.02
CA GLU A 182 -13.40 4.72 -15.76
C GLU A 182 -12.30 4.44 -14.74
#